data_AF-D2H1S7-F1
#
_entry.id   AF-D2H1S7-F1
#
_cell.length_a   1.000
_cell.length_b   1.000
_cell.length_c   1.000
_cell.angle_alpha   90.00
_cell.angle_beta   90.00
_cell.angle_gamma   90.00
#
_symmetry.space_group_name_H-M   'P 1'
#
loop_
_entity.id
_entity.type
_entity.pdbx_description
1 polymer ?
#
loop_
_entity_poly.entity_id
_entity_poly.type
_entity_poly.pdbx_seq_one_letter_code
_entity_poly.pdbx_strand_id
1 'polypeptide(L)'
;NVDRYAQFVLKFQQPIQPYICSTLNDFQEERDFLANYIFPQLNELCSSRGTYFKAVDLRWSALMDPPPLSYSLFRQHSCLHSQYLKLCLDYVNSCFPFFICMLGQTYGDFLPDHVPLVFSKATDLSSLSTVE
;
A
#
# COMPACT_ATOMS: atom_id res chain seq x y z
N ASN A 1 -35.00 27.79 -1.82
CA ASN A 1 -34.01 27.59 -2.91
C ASN A 1 -32.57 27.91 -2.48
N VAL A 2 -32.36 28.50 -1.30
CA VAL A 2 -31.02 28.77 -0.71
C VAL A 2 -30.54 27.60 0.16
N ASP A 3 -31.47 26.85 0.75
CA ASP A 3 -31.17 25.72 1.66
C ASP A 3 -30.49 24.54 0.98
N ARG A 4 -30.78 24.31 -0.30
CA ARG A 4 -30.17 23.22 -1.08
C ARG A 4 -28.69 23.49 -1.36
N TYR A 5 -28.29 24.75 -1.55
CA TYR A 5 -26.89 25.15 -1.73
C TYR A 5 -26.10 25.03 -0.42
N ALA A 6 -26.68 25.43 0.71
CA ALA A 6 -26.05 25.29 2.03
C ALA A 6 -25.82 23.81 2.41
N GLN A 7 -26.70 22.89 1.99
CA GLN A 7 -26.55 21.45 2.23
C GLN A 7 -25.40 20.81 1.44
N PHE A 8 -25.02 21.35 0.27
CA PHE A 8 -23.83 20.86 -0.47
C PHE A 8 -22.51 21.35 0.14
N VAL A 9 -22.51 22.50 0.81
CA VAL A 9 -21.32 23.13 1.41
C VAL A 9 -20.83 22.39 2.67
N LEU A 10 -21.69 21.60 3.33
CA LEU A 10 -21.37 20.91 4.58
C LEU A 10 -21.14 19.40 4.44
N LYS A 11 -21.06 18.87 3.22
CA LYS A 11 -20.74 17.46 3.01
C LYS A 11 -19.22 17.31 2.96
N PHE A 12 -18.61 17.08 4.13
CA PHE A 12 -17.21 16.64 4.21
C PHE A 12 -17.02 15.48 3.23
N GLN A 13 -16.18 15.73 2.22
CA GLN A 13 -15.88 14.73 1.22
C GLN A 13 -15.03 13.64 1.90
N GLN A 14 -15.24 12.38 1.50
CA GLN A 14 -14.46 11.29 2.07
C GLN A 14 -12.97 11.53 1.83
N PRO A 15 -12.11 11.23 2.82
CA PRO A 15 -10.67 11.39 2.67
C PRO A 15 -10.12 10.39 1.65
N ILE A 16 -9.09 10.82 0.91
CA ILE A 16 -8.41 9.96 -0.04
C ILE A 16 -7.21 9.34 0.67
N GLN A 17 -7.34 8.09 1.05
CA GLN A 17 -6.35 7.39 1.88
C GLN A 17 -5.89 6.08 1.22
N PRO A 18 -5.11 6.14 0.13
CA PRO A 18 -4.63 4.93 -0.52
C PRO A 18 -3.67 4.15 0.38
N TYR A 19 -3.88 2.83 0.46
CA TYR A 19 -2.86 1.94 1.00
C TYR A 19 -1.78 1.70 -0.06
N ILE A 20 -0.52 1.93 0.32
CA ILE A 20 0.66 1.71 -0.55
C ILE A 20 1.26 0.36 -0.22
N CYS A 21 1.08 -0.60 -1.13
CA CYS A 21 1.59 -1.95 -1.02
C CYS A 21 2.80 -2.16 -1.93
N SER A 22 3.89 -2.72 -1.39
CA SER A 22 5.00 -3.28 -2.16
C SER A 22 5.75 -4.29 -1.30
N THR A 23 6.74 -4.96 -1.88
CA THR A 23 7.75 -5.72 -1.12
C THR A 23 8.52 -4.80 -0.16
N LEU A 24 8.98 -5.37 0.96
CA LEU A 24 9.61 -4.62 2.06
C LEU A 24 10.92 -3.94 1.64
N ASN A 25 11.71 -4.61 0.81
CA ASN A 25 13.07 -4.17 0.46
C ASN A 25 13.13 -3.33 -0.82
N ASP A 26 12.05 -3.27 -1.61
CA ASP A 26 12.04 -2.46 -2.84
C ASP A 26 11.48 -1.05 -2.58
N PHE A 27 11.77 -0.17 -3.52
CA PHE A 27 11.15 1.14 -3.70
C PHE A 27 11.37 2.17 -2.58
N GLN A 28 12.49 2.10 -1.85
CA GLN A 28 12.77 3.07 -0.79
C GLN A 28 12.86 4.49 -1.36
N GLU A 29 13.63 4.68 -2.42
CA GLU A 29 13.82 6.00 -3.05
C GLU A 29 12.53 6.54 -3.68
N GLU A 30 11.78 5.69 -4.38
CA GLU A 30 10.53 6.08 -5.03
C GLU A 30 9.46 6.44 -4.00
N ARG A 31 9.37 5.68 -2.90
CA ARG A 31 8.43 5.99 -1.83
C ARG A 31 8.82 7.24 -1.06
N ASP A 32 10.11 7.47 -0.85
CA ASP A 32 10.58 8.71 -0.23
C ASP A 32 10.31 9.91 -1.15
N PHE A 33 10.47 9.75 -2.46
CA PHE A 33 10.09 10.77 -3.42
C PHE A 33 8.57 11.04 -3.38
N LEU A 34 7.75 9.98 -3.33
CA LEU A 34 6.30 10.12 -3.18
C LEU A 34 5.94 10.85 -1.88
N ALA A 35 6.54 10.47 -0.76
CA ALA A 35 6.25 11.06 0.55
C ALA A 35 6.69 12.53 0.66
N ASN A 36 7.86 12.87 0.12
CA ASN A 36 8.45 14.19 0.29
C ASN A 36 7.97 15.21 -0.76
N TYR A 37 7.58 14.75 -1.96
CA TYR A 37 7.24 15.66 -3.06
C TYR A 37 5.80 15.49 -3.57
N ILE A 38 5.32 14.27 -3.76
CA ILE A 38 4.02 14.03 -4.43
C ILE A 38 2.84 14.10 -3.46
N PHE A 39 2.90 13.41 -2.32
CA PHE A 39 1.82 13.36 -1.34
C PHE A 39 1.48 14.74 -0.75
N PRO A 40 2.43 15.65 -0.48
CA PRO A 40 2.11 17.01 -0.06
C PRO A 40 1.32 17.78 -1.12
N GLN A 41 1.71 17.68 -2.40
CA GLN A 41 0.99 18.34 -3.50
C GLN A 41 -0.43 17.78 -3.68
N LEU A 42 -0.58 16.45 -3.58
CA LEU A 42 -1.90 15.82 -3.60
C LEU A 42 -2.76 16.26 -2.42
N ASN A 43 -2.16 16.43 -1.25
CA ASN A 43 -2.87 16.91 -0.07
C ASN A 43 -3.32 18.36 -0.21
N GLU A 44 -2.51 19.24 -0.79
CA GLU A 44 -2.91 20.63 -1.11
C GLU A 44 -4.10 20.65 -2.08
N LEU A 45 -4.04 19.84 -3.15
CA LEU A 45 -5.13 19.71 -4.11
C LEU A 45 -6.42 19.18 -3.47
N CYS A 46 -6.32 18.17 -2.60
CA CYS A 46 -7.46 17.63 -1.86
C CYS A 46 -8.03 18.66 -0.87
N SER A 47 -7.14 19.36 -0.16
CA SER A 47 -7.51 20.41 0.81
C SER A 47 -8.30 21.53 0.17
N SER A 48 -7.91 21.95 -1.05
CA SER A 48 -8.65 22.96 -1.82
C SER A 48 -10.09 22.53 -2.17
N ARG A 49 -10.38 21.22 -2.13
CA ARG A 49 -11.70 20.63 -2.43
C ARG A 49 -12.47 20.20 -1.18
N GLY A 50 -12.00 20.56 0.02
CA GLY A 50 -12.65 20.21 1.28
C GLY A 50 -12.48 18.74 1.70
N THR A 51 -11.42 18.08 1.22
CA THR A 51 -10.97 16.75 1.69
C THR A 51 -9.47 16.79 1.98
N TYR A 52 -8.83 15.66 2.28
CA TYR A 52 -7.39 15.58 2.45
C TYR A 52 -6.85 14.29 1.82
N PHE A 53 -5.55 14.29 1.55
CA PHE A 53 -4.84 13.12 1.03
C PHE A 53 -3.91 12.59 2.11
N LYS A 54 -4.01 11.31 2.43
CA LYS A 54 -3.09 10.65 3.36
C LYS A 54 -2.83 9.22 2.92
N ALA A 55 -1.72 9.01 2.21
CA ALA A 55 -1.25 7.67 1.90
C ALA A 55 -0.91 6.89 3.19
N VAL A 56 -1.28 5.62 3.23
CA VAL A 56 -0.99 4.70 4.32
C VAL A 56 0.13 3.77 3.87
N ASP A 57 1.30 3.88 4.50
CA ASP A 57 2.48 3.07 4.20
C ASP A 57 2.93 2.32 5.48
N LEU A 58 3.06 1.00 5.38
CA LEU A 58 3.50 0.14 6.47
C LEU A 58 4.94 0.38 6.90
N ARG A 59 5.80 0.97 6.05
CA ARG A 59 7.16 1.35 6.44
C ARG A 59 7.14 2.24 7.68
N TRP A 60 6.18 3.16 7.76
CA TRP A 60 6.06 4.08 8.89
C TRP A 60 5.39 3.44 10.11
N SER A 61 4.41 2.55 9.89
CA SER A 61 3.78 1.79 10.98
C SER A 61 4.78 0.87 11.69
N ALA A 62 5.77 0.33 10.98
CA ALA A 62 6.85 -0.46 11.56
C ALA A 62 7.84 0.37 12.39
N LEU A 63 7.96 1.68 12.12
CA LEU A 63 8.80 2.60 12.90
C LEU A 63 8.13 3.07 14.21
N MET A 64 6.81 2.94 14.35
CA MET A 64 6.06 3.50 15.50
C MET A 64 5.85 2.53 16.67
N ASP A 65 6.35 1.29 16.63
CA ASP A 65 6.63 0.43 17.80
C ASP A 65 7.06 -0.98 17.34
N PRO A 66 8.35 -1.32 17.33
CA PRO A 66 8.76 -2.71 17.43
C PRO A 66 8.88 -3.08 18.92
N PRO A 67 8.05 -3.99 19.48
CA PRO A 67 8.43 -4.63 20.73
C PRO A 67 9.77 -5.35 20.48
N PRO A 68 10.70 -5.33 21.45
CA PRO A 68 12.01 -5.92 21.28
C PRO A 68 11.84 -7.44 21.31
N LEU A 69 11.87 -8.12 20.17
CA LEU A 69 11.97 -9.57 20.19
C LEU A 69 13.06 -10.08 19.24
N SER A 70 14.21 -10.27 19.88
CA SER A 70 15.21 -11.32 19.66
C SER A 70 15.18 -12.03 18.31
N TYR A 71 16.25 -11.76 17.57
CA TYR A 71 16.82 -12.57 16.51
C TYR A 71 17.09 -14.02 17.01
N SER A 72 16.10 -14.91 16.96
CA SER A 72 16.23 -16.34 17.27
C SER A 72 15.51 -17.18 16.20
N LEU A 73 16.33 -17.83 15.39
CA LEU A 73 16.11 -18.30 14.03
C LEU A 73 15.04 -19.41 13.88
N PHE A 74 14.31 -19.31 12.76
CA PHE A 74 13.49 -20.32 12.06
C PHE A 74 12.05 -20.61 12.53
N ARG A 75 11.74 -20.90 13.80
CA ARG A 75 10.35 -21.26 14.19
C ARG A 75 9.39 -20.06 14.28
N GLN A 76 9.90 -18.85 14.53
CA GLN A 76 9.09 -17.63 14.65
C GLN A 76 8.77 -16.97 13.29
N HIS A 77 9.47 -17.34 12.21
CA HIS A 77 9.29 -16.70 10.90
C HIS A 77 7.87 -16.87 10.34
N SER A 78 7.28 -18.07 10.43
CA SER A 78 5.93 -18.31 9.91
C SER A 78 4.85 -17.54 10.69
N CYS A 79 5.02 -17.40 12.01
CA CYS A 79 4.06 -16.71 12.88
C CYS A 79 4.14 -15.19 12.73
N LEU A 80 5.32 -14.63 12.51
CA LEU A 80 5.49 -13.20 12.23
C LEU A 80 5.00 -12.85 10.83
N HIS A 81 5.22 -13.75 9.85
CA HIS A 81 4.80 -13.55 8.48
C HIS A 81 3.27 -13.60 8.32
N SER A 82 2.59 -14.54 8.99
CA SER A 82 1.12 -14.59 8.99
C SER A 82 0.49 -13.35 9.64
N GLN A 83 1.14 -12.79 10.67
CA GLN A 83 0.74 -11.53 11.28
C GLN A 83 0.94 -10.35 10.34
N TYR A 84 2.05 -10.30 9.59
CA TYR A 84 2.32 -9.24 8.61
C TYR A 84 1.34 -9.27 7.44
N LEU A 85 1.07 -10.45 6.87
CA LEU A 85 0.07 -10.62 5.81
C LEU A 85 -1.32 -10.18 6.28
N LYS A 86 -1.72 -10.60 7.49
CA LYS A 86 -2.99 -10.17 8.07
C LYS A 86 -3.06 -8.65 8.21
N LEU A 87 -2.00 -8.03 8.72
CA LEU A 87 -1.91 -6.58 8.85
C LEU A 87 -2.06 -5.88 7.49
N CYS A 88 -1.39 -6.35 6.44
CA CYS A 88 -1.52 -5.81 5.09
C CYS A 88 -2.98 -5.89 4.59
N LEU A 89 -3.64 -7.03 4.80
CA LEU A 89 -5.05 -7.23 4.41
C LEU A 89 -6.00 -6.33 5.21
N ASP A 90 -5.74 -6.13 6.50
CA ASP A 90 -6.50 -5.19 7.34
C ASP A 90 -6.34 -3.74 6.83
N TYR A 91 -5.15 -3.37 6.35
CA TYR A 91 -4.92 -2.07 5.71
C TYR A 91 -5.61 -1.93 4.35
N VAL A 92 -5.63 -2.97 3.51
CA VAL A 92 -6.42 -2.98 2.26
C VAL A 92 -7.88 -2.72 2.56
N ASN A 93 -8.45 -3.39 3.56
CA ASN A 93 -9.86 -3.22 3.93
C ASN A 93 -10.15 -1.83 4.51
N SER A 94 -9.26 -1.29 5.35
CA SER A 94 -9.46 0.03 5.97
C SER A 94 -9.27 1.21 5.00
N CYS A 95 -8.48 1.03 3.94
CA CYS A 95 -8.18 2.06 2.95
C CYS A 95 -9.08 1.99 1.71
N PHE A 96 -10.05 1.08 1.68
CA PHE A 96 -11.03 0.97 0.60
C PHE A 96 -11.74 2.33 0.37
N PRO A 97 -11.85 2.82 -0.87
CA PRO A 97 -11.64 2.11 -2.14
C PRO A 97 -10.24 2.28 -2.77
N PHE A 98 -9.30 2.92 -2.09
CA PHE A 98 -8.03 3.33 -2.71
C PHE A 98 -6.88 2.38 -2.35
N PHE A 99 -6.25 1.82 -3.39
CA PHE A 99 -5.14 0.89 -3.25
C PHE A 99 -4.11 1.16 -4.35
N ILE A 100 -2.83 1.24 -3.97
CA ILE A 100 -1.71 1.41 -4.89
C ILE A 100 -0.72 0.29 -4.64
N CYS A 101 -0.48 -0.54 -5.66
CA CYS A 101 0.52 -1.59 -5.61
C CYS A 101 1.73 -1.21 -6.46
N MET A 102 2.92 -1.26 -5.87
CA MET A 102 4.20 -1.09 -6.56
C MET A 102 4.87 -2.47 -6.69
N LEU A 103 5.08 -2.90 -7.93
CA LEU A 103 5.63 -4.23 -8.26
C LEU A 103 7.09 -4.10 -8.67
N GLY A 104 7.98 -4.63 -7.84
CA GLY A 104 9.42 -4.48 -7.97
C GLY A 104 10.09 -5.67 -8.61
N GLN A 105 11.36 -5.84 -8.25
CA GLN A 105 12.18 -6.94 -8.72
C GLN A 105 12.21 -8.11 -7.74
N THR A 106 11.58 -8.00 -6.57
CA THR A 106 11.53 -9.09 -5.60
C THR A 106 10.12 -9.67 -5.51
N TYR A 107 10.04 -10.95 -5.15
CA TYR A 107 8.79 -11.65 -4.87
C TYR A 107 8.64 -11.87 -3.36
N GLY A 108 8.99 -10.85 -2.58
CA GLY A 108 9.03 -10.91 -1.11
C GLY A 108 9.91 -12.02 -0.56
N ASP A 109 9.69 -12.39 0.70
CA ASP A 109 10.53 -13.35 1.44
C ASP A 109 10.30 -14.82 1.04
N PHE A 110 9.41 -15.09 0.08
CA PHE A 110 9.05 -16.45 -0.35
C PHE A 110 9.95 -17.00 -1.46
N LEU A 111 10.74 -16.14 -2.09
CA LEU A 111 11.68 -16.55 -3.12
C LEU A 111 13.10 -16.53 -2.54
N PRO A 112 13.82 -17.67 -2.50
CA PRO A 112 15.22 -17.69 -2.10
C PRO A 112 16.05 -16.81 -3.04
N ASP A 113 17.03 -16.07 -2.50
CA ASP A 113 17.90 -15.11 -3.22
C ASP A 113 18.58 -15.68 -4.50
N HIS A 114 18.61 -17.00 -4.62
CA HIS A 114 19.30 -17.78 -5.65
C HIS A 114 18.38 -18.25 -6.78
N VAL A 115 17.09 -17.90 -6.76
CA VAL A 115 16.18 -18.20 -7.87
C VAL A 115 16.05 -16.92 -8.72
N PRO A 116 16.64 -16.87 -9.93
CA PRO A 116 16.36 -15.77 -10.84
C PRO A 116 14.85 -15.70 -11.03
N LEU A 117 14.26 -14.51 -10.88
CA LEU A 117 12.90 -14.25 -11.34
C LEU A 117 12.91 -14.31 -12.87
N VAL A 118 12.85 -15.54 -13.38
CA VAL A 118 12.53 -15.79 -14.77
C VAL A 118 11.05 -15.55 -14.87
N PHE A 119 10.66 -14.31 -15.21
CA PHE A 119 9.43 -14.12 -15.95
C PHE A 119 9.64 -14.91 -17.25
N SER A 120 9.25 -16.20 -17.24
CA SER A 120 9.08 -16.94 -18.49
C SER A 120 8.20 -16.06 -19.32
N LYS A 121 8.75 -15.54 -20.43
CA LYS A 121 8.00 -14.73 -21.40
C LYS A 121 6.70 -15.48 -21.62
N ALA A 122 5.59 -14.95 -21.09
CA ALA A 122 4.29 -15.56 -21.27
C ALA A 122 3.93 -15.31 -22.74
N THR A 123 4.52 -16.09 -23.63
CA THR A 123 4.30 -16.00 -25.07
C THR A 123 2.94 -16.54 -25.46
N ASP A 124 2.30 -17.29 -24.55
CA ASP A 124 0.99 -17.83 -24.78
C ASP A 124 0.02 -17.45 -23.65
N LEU A 125 -0.82 -16.46 -23.95
CA LEU A 125 -1.92 -16.00 -23.09
C LEU A 125 -3.26 -16.62 -23.53
N SER A 126 -3.27 -17.54 -24.51
CA SER A 126 -4.51 -18.12 -25.04
C SER A 126 -5.24 -19.01 -24.04
N SER A 127 -4.58 -19.37 -22.93
CA SER A 127 -5.13 -20.19 -21.85
C SER A 127 -5.73 -19.39 -20.70
N LEU A 128 -5.55 -18.06 -20.67
CA LEU A 128 -6.23 -17.22 -19.68
C LEU A 128 -7.70 -17.07 -20.08
N SER A 129 -8.59 -17.60 -19.25
CA SER A 129 -10.02 -17.42 -19.42
C SER A 129 -10.33 -15.93 -19.48
N THR A 130 -11.00 -15.49 -20.55
CA THR A 130 -11.60 -14.16 -20.58
C THR A 130 -12.61 -14.13 -19.44
N VAL A 131 -12.34 -13.31 -18.43
CA VAL A 131 -13.25 -13.14 -17.28
C VAL A 131 -14.55 -12.56 -17.84
N GLU A 132 -15.64 -13.32 -17.71
CA GLU A 132 -17.02 -12.85 -17.97
C GLU A 132 -17.50 -11.88 -16.88
#